data_AF-A0A5J4L0X6-F1
#
_entry.id   AF-A0A5J4L0X6-F1
#
_cell.length_a   1.000
_cell.length_b   1.000
_cell.length_c   1.000
_cell.angle_alpha   90.00
_cell.angle_beta   90.00
_cell.angle_gamma   90.00
#
_symmetry.space_group_name_H-M   'P 1'
#
loop_
_entity.id
_entity.type
_entity.pdbx_description
1 polymer ?
#
loop_
_entity_poly.entity_id
_entity_poly.type
_entity_poly.pdbx_seq_one_letter_code
_entity_poly.pdbx_strand_id
1 'polypeptide(L)'
;MIKLVFIFILFASLLSGAYSKSSGDEITPYGAYCPLCGDYGYCTKQPTKKEITDALKAYYSKKGLRVILIKQDGRFAEAEVYKNGELVDRILLDCKTGRIRSIY
;
A
#
# COMPACT_ATOMS: atom_id res chain seq x y z
N MET A 1 -3.96 20.09 48.19
CA MET A 1 -3.69 18.71 47.73
C MET A 1 -4.58 18.28 46.55
N ILE A 2 -5.90 18.52 46.57
CA ILE A 2 -6.84 18.16 45.48
C ILE A 2 -6.50 18.77 44.09
N LYS A 3 -6.02 20.01 44.03
CA LYS A 3 -5.65 20.67 42.75
C LYS A 3 -4.47 19.99 42.03
N LEU A 4 -3.55 19.38 42.77
CA LEU A 4 -2.37 18.71 42.18
C LEU A 4 -2.78 17.39 41.50
N VAL A 5 -3.78 16.70 42.07
CA VAL A 5 -4.33 15.44 41.52
C VAL A 5 -5.01 15.69 40.18
N PHE A 6 -5.77 16.78 40.05
CA PHE A 6 -6.41 17.15 38.79
C PHE A 6 -5.42 17.44 37.66
N ILE A 7 -4.30 18.10 37.97
CA ILE A 7 -3.24 18.38 36.98
C ILE A 7 -2.59 17.07 36.50
N PHE A 8 -2.38 16.12 37.41
CA PHE A 8 -1.79 14.83 37.08
C PHE A 8 -2.69 13.98 36.17
N ILE A 9 -4.01 14.00 36.42
CA ILE A 9 -4.99 13.29 35.58
C ILE A 9 -5.05 13.89 34.17
N LEU A 10 -5.00 15.22 34.05
CA LEU A 10 -5.03 15.91 32.75
C LEU A 10 -3.77 15.66 31.91
N PHE A 11 -2.61 15.52 32.57
CA PHE A 11 -1.35 15.22 31.88
C PHE A 11 -1.29 13.77 31.39
N ALA A 12 -1.90 12.83 32.12
CA ALA A 12 -1.97 11.42 31.74
C ALA A 12 -2.80 11.18 30.46
N SER A 13 -3.86 11.97 30.22
CA SER A 13 -4.66 11.86 29.00
C SER A 13 -3.93 12.31 27.72
N LEU A 14 -2.92 13.17 27.81
CA LEU A 14 -2.16 13.67 26.66
C LEU A 14 -1.11 12.67 26.14
N LEU A 15 -0.77 11.65 26.94
CA LEU A 15 0.15 10.58 26.58
C LEU A 15 -0.54 9.37 25.93
N SER A 16 -1.86 9.42 25.78
CA SER A 16 -2.61 8.41 25.02
C SER A 16 -2.42 8.64 23.52
N GLY A 17 -1.19 8.44 23.03
CA GLY A 17 -0.94 8.31 21.61
C GLY A 17 -1.76 7.13 21.09
N ALA A 18 -2.72 7.40 20.20
CA ALA A 18 -3.44 6.35 19.49
C ALA A 18 -2.45 5.62 18.56
N TYR A 19 -1.76 4.62 19.09
CA TYR A 19 -0.95 3.72 18.30
C TYR A 19 -1.89 2.77 17.57
N SER A 20 -2.20 3.08 16.30
CA SER A 20 -2.73 2.08 15.38
C SER A 20 -1.59 1.13 15.02
N LYS A 21 -1.37 0.13 15.88
CA LYS A 21 -0.51 -1.02 15.54
C LYS A 21 -1.37 -1.99 14.76
N SER A 22 -1.27 -1.93 13.43
CA SER A 22 -1.77 -2.96 12.52
C SER A 22 -0.98 -4.25 12.74
N SER A 23 -1.30 -4.98 13.80
CA SER A 23 -0.89 -6.36 14.00
C SER A 23 -1.87 -7.26 13.27
N GLY A 24 -1.52 -7.68 12.06
CA GLY A 24 -2.26 -8.69 11.34
C GLY A 24 -1.69 -8.87 9.95
N ASP A 25 -1.60 -10.12 9.52
CA ASP A 25 -1.52 -10.55 8.13
C ASP A 25 -2.78 -10.13 7.34
N GLU A 26 -3.22 -8.88 7.51
CA GLU A 26 -4.24 -8.28 6.68
C GLU A 26 -3.58 -7.95 5.35
N ILE A 27 -3.87 -8.79 4.36
CA ILE A 27 -3.78 -8.42 2.95
C ILE A 27 -4.75 -7.24 2.78
N THR A 28 -4.33 -6.03 3.11
CA THR A 28 -5.15 -4.83 2.92
C THR A 28 -5.50 -4.78 1.43
N PRO A 29 -6.79 -4.95 1.05
CA PRO A 29 -7.19 -4.96 -0.37
C PRO A 29 -7.07 -3.55 -0.98
N TYR A 30 -6.93 -2.54 -0.12
CA TYR A 30 -6.98 -1.13 -0.47
C TYR A 30 -5.77 -0.40 0.12
N GLY A 31 -5.15 0.47 -0.68
CA GLY A 31 -4.08 1.36 -0.22
C GLY A 31 -2.70 0.72 -0.12
N ALA A 32 -2.50 -0.43 -0.77
CA ALA A 32 -1.19 -1.07 -0.86
C ALA A 32 -0.15 -0.17 -1.56
N TYR A 33 1.08 -0.19 -1.07
CA TYR A 33 2.20 0.55 -1.67
C TYR A 33 3.15 -0.43 -2.38
N CYS A 34 3.36 -0.21 -3.68
CA CYS A 34 4.38 -0.86 -4.47
C CYS A 34 5.70 -0.07 -4.35
N PRO A 35 6.81 -0.71 -3.97
CA PRO A 35 8.10 -0.04 -3.77
C PRO A 35 8.81 0.35 -5.08
N LEU A 36 8.09 0.44 -6.20
CA LEU A 36 8.63 0.94 -7.48
C LEU A 36 9.36 2.27 -7.33
N CYS A 37 8.94 3.08 -6.36
CA CYS A 37 9.61 4.30 -5.94
C CYS A 37 9.86 4.19 -4.43
N GLY A 38 11.09 4.49 -4.00
CA GLY A 38 11.51 4.47 -2.60
C GLY A 38 10.80 5.48 -1.70
N ASP A 39 11.39 5.77 -0.54
CA ASP A 39 10.83 6.61 0.52
C ASP A 39 10.11 7.86 -0.02
N TYR A 40 8.79 7.86 0.16
CA TYR A 40 7.82 8.93 -0.07
C TYR A 40 8.29 10.10 -0.96
N GLY A 41 8.19 9.95 -2.27
CA GLY A 41 8.30 11.07 -3.20
C GLY A 41 9.17 10.80 -4.43
N TYR A 42 8.47 10.62 -5.55
CA TYR A 42 8.95 10.78 -6.92
C TYR A 42 9.99 9.77 -7.43
N CYS A 43 9.49 8.76 -8.17
CA CYS A 43 10.20 8.36 -9.37
C CYS A 43 10.24 9.56 -10.32
N THR A 44 11.43 10.11 -10.57
CA THR A 44 11.65 11.22 -11.51
C THR A 44 11.45 10.78 -12.97
N LYS A 45 11.55 9.47 -13.23
CA LYS A 45 11.33 8.85 -14.54
C LYS A 45 10.14 7.91 -14.45
N GLN A 46 9.31 7.95 -15.49
CA GLN A 46 8.20 7.03 -15.63
C GLN A 46 8.74 5.62 -15.85
N PRO A 47 8.34 4.63 -15.03
CA PRO A 47 8.85 3.27 -15.17
C PRO A 47 8.36 2.64 -16.48
N THR A 48 9.24 1.87 -17.09
CA THR A 48 8.94 1.06 -18.27
C THR A 48 7.95 -0.05 -17.93
N LYS A 49 7.27 -0.57 -18.96
CA LYS A 49 6.36 -1.72 -18.83
C LYS A 49 7.03 -2.92 -18.12
N LYS A 50 8.32 -3.14 -18.39
CA LYS A 50 9.11 -4.21 -17.77
C LYS A 50 9.31 -3.96 -16.28
N GLU A 51 9.77 -2.78 -15.89
CA GLU A 51 9.98 -2.42 -14.48
C GLU A 51 8.69 -2.53 -13.67
N ILE A 52 7.57 -2.05 -14.23
CA ILE A 52 6.24 -2.19 -13.60
C ILE A 52 5.89 -3.67 -13.41
N THR A 53 6.06 -4.48 -14.46
CA THR A 53 5.74 -5.91 -14.41
C THR A 53 6.58 -6.62 -13.37
N ASP A 54 7.88 -6.37 -13.35
CA ASP A 54 8.83 -7.03 -12.43
C ASP A 54 8.54 -6.64 -10.98
N ALA A 55 8.22 -5.36 -10.72
CA ALA A 55 7.91 -4.91 -9.37
C ALA A 55 6.54 -5.39 -8.87
N LEU A 56 5.52 -5.40 -9.72
CA LEU A 56 4.22 -5.99 -9.37
C LEU A 56 4.38 -7.48 -9.08
N LYS A 57 5.13 -8.21 -9.91
CA LYS A 57 5.43 -9.64 -9.67
C LYS A 57 6.15 -9.83 -8.33
N ALA A 58 7.16 -9.02 -8.03
CA ALA A 58 7.90 -9.10 -6.77
C ALA A 58 7.03 -8.75 -5.54
N TYR A 59 6.06 -7.85 -5.69
CA TYR A 59 5.13 -7.49 -4.62
C TYR A 59 4.09 -8.60 -4.35
N TYR A 60 3.45 -9.11 -5.40
CA TYR A 60 2.37 -10.10 -5.27
C TYR A 60 2.85 -11.54 -5.06
N SER A 61 4.05 -11.90 -5.54
CA SER A 61 4.60 -13.25 -5.33
C SER A 61 4.82 -13.56 -3.85
N LYS A 62 5.24 -12.56 -3.06
CA LYS A 62 5.37 -12.66 -1.60
C LYS A 62 4.05 -12.98 -0.89
N LYS A 63 2.92 -12.74 -1.56
CA LYS A 63 1.56 -13.02 -1.08
C LYS A 63 0.95 -14.29 -1.69
N GLY A 64 1.73 -15.05 -2.47
CA GLY A 64 1.22 -16.22 -3.20
C GLY A 64 0.26 -15.86 -4.34
N LEU A 65 0.32 -14.63 -4.84
CA LEU A 65 -0.54 -14.11 -5.91
C LEU A 65 0.27 -13.91 -7.19
N ARG A 66 -0.38 -14.19 -8.32
CA ARG A 66 0.17 -13.94 -9.66
C ARG A 66 -0.44 -12.67 -10.22
N VAL A 67 0.34 -11.85 -10.92
CA VAL A 67 -0.13 -10.59 -11.50
C VAL A 67 0.22 -10.51 -12.98
N ILE A 68 -0.71 -9.99 -13.77
CA ILE A 68 -0.55 -9.78 -15.21
C ILE A 68 -0.85 -8.32 -15.52
N LEU A 69 0.12 -7.61 -16.10
CA LEU A 69 -0.07 -6.24 -16.55
C LEU A 69 -0.91 -6.22 -17.84
N ILE A 70 -2.06 -5.56 -17.79
CA ILE A 70 -3.00 -5.47 -18.92
C ILE A 70 -2.64 -4.30 -19.82
N LYS A 71 -2.54 -3.09 -19.24
CA LYS A 71 -2.16 -1.88 -19.98
C LYS A 71 -1.42 -0.89 -19.08
N GLN A 72 -0.67 -0.02 -19.72
CA GLN A 72 -0.03 1.13 -19.10
C GLN A 72 -0.47 2.36 -19.90
N ASP A 73 -1.07 3.33 -19.22
CA ASP A 73 -1.51 4.59 -19.79
C ASP A 73 -0.98 5.75 -18.94
N GLY A 74 0.07 6.39 -19.47
CA GLY A 74 0.75 7.46 -18.76
C GLY A 74 1.14 7.05 -17.34
N ARG A 75 0.67 7.84 -16.37
CA ARG A 75 0.95 7.66 -14.93
C ARG A 75 0.38 6.36 -14.36
N PHE A 76 -0.59 5.72 -15.02
CA PHE A 76 -1.31 4.59 -14.45
C PHE A 76 -1.05 3.29 -15.19
N ALA A 77 -1.10 2.18 -14.45
CA ALA A 77 -0.97 0.84 -14.98
C ALA A 77 -2.08 -0.06 -14.42
N GLU A 78 -2.81 -0.73 -15.30
CA GLU A 78 -3.85 -1.68 -14.91
C GLU A 78 -3.31 -3.11 -14.97
N ALA A 79 -3.57 -3.88 -13.92
CA ALA A 79 -3.14 -5.26 -13.83
C ALA A 79 -4.22 -6.15 -13.21
N GLU A 80 -4.22 -7.42 -13.61
CA GLU A 80 -5.08 -8.46 -13.05
C GLU A 80 -4.32 -9.30 -12.05
N VAL A 81 -4.93 -9.58 -10.90
CA VAL A 81 -4.37 -10.38 -9.82
C VAL A 81 -5.10 -11.70 -9.74
N TYR A 82 -4.33 -12.78 -9.67
CA TYR A 82 -4.81 -14.14 -9.71
C TYR A 82 -4.36 -14.93 -8.48
N LYS A 83 -5.25 -15.78 -7.98
CA LYS A 83 -4.97 -16.78 -6.94
C LYS A 83 -5.38 -18.16 -7.48
N ASN A 84 -4.45 -19.11 -7.52
CA ASN A 84 -4.71 -20.48 -8.00
C ASN A 84 -5.37 -20.55 -9.39
N GLY A 85 -5.08 -19.60 -10.28
CA GLY A 85 -5.64 -19.52 -11.63
C GLY A 85 -6.95 -18.72 -11.73
N GLU A 86 -7.60 -18.39 -10.62
CA GLU A 86 -8.80 -17.57 -10.57
C GLU A 86 -8.45 -16.08 -10.49
N LEU A 87 -9.17 -15.23 -11.22
CA LEU A 87 -9.06 -13.78 -11.15
C LEU A 87 -9.70 -13.30 -9.84
N VAL A 88 -8.91 -12.74 -8.93
CA VAL A 88 -9.39 -12.30 -7.61
C VAL A 88 -9.49 -10.79 -7.47
N ASP A 89 -8.78 -10.02 -8.31
CA ASP A 89 -8.82 -8.57 -8.26
C ASP A 89 -8.32 -7.95 -9.59
N ARG A 90 -8.75 -6.72 -9.85
CA ARG A 90 -8.21 -5.83 -10.87
C ARG A 90 -7.70 -4.58 -10.18
N ILE A 91 -6.44 -4.27 -10.42
CA ILE A 91 -5.76 -3.18 -9.75
C ILE A 91 -5.34 -2.07 -10.72
N LEU A 92 -5.29 -0.86 -10.19
CA LEU A 92 -4.70 0.32 -10.79
C LEU A 92 -3.49 0.74 -9.94
N LEU A 93 -2.32 0.71 -10.57
CA LEU A 93 -1.08 1.22 -10.01
C LEU A 93 -0.88 2.67 -10.46
N ASP A 94 -0.65 3.57 -9.52
CA ASP A 94 -0.11 4.90 -9.76
C ASP A 94 1.42 4.82 -9.82
N CYS A 95 1.99 4.83 -11.02
CA CYS A 95 3.43 4.71 -11.25
C CYS A 95 4.25 5.89 -10.69
N LYS A 96 3.61 7.02 -10.37
CA LYS A 96 4.29 8.17 -9.74
C LYS A 96 4.47 7.97 -8.24
N THR A 97 3.48 7.37 -7.59
CA THR A 97 3.44 7.25 -6.12
C THR A 97 3.60 5.83 -5.63
N GLY A 98 3.64 4.82 -6.50
CA GLY A 98 3.64 3.41 -6.13
C GLY A 98 2.31 2.92 -5.55
N ARG A 99 1.28 3.76 -5.41
CA ARG A 99 0.01 3.34 -4.80
C ARG A 99 -0.73 2.36 -5.70
N ILE A 100 -1.18 1.26 -5.11
CA ILE A 100 -2.03 0.24 -5.73
C ILE A 100 -3.44 0.38 -5.16
N ARG A 101 -4.44 0.37 -6.05
CA ARG A 101 -5.87 0.38 -5.68
C ARG A 101 -6.58 -0.72 -6.45
N SER A 102 -7.46 -1.46 -5.79
CA SER A 102 -8.48 -2.24 -6.50
C SER A 102 -9.44 -1.29 -7.22
N ILE A 103 -9.93 -1.71 -8.39
CA ILE A 103 -10.86 -0.95 -9.23
C ILE A 103 -12.15 -1.72 -9.56
N TYR A 104 -12.35 -2.92 -8.98
CA TYR A 104 -13.56 -3.72 -9.14
C TYR A 104 -13.92 -4.48 -7.87
#